data_AF-A0A9D2SU36-F1
#
_entry.id   AF-A0A9D2SU36-F1
#
_cell.length_a   1.000
_cell.length_b   1.000
_cell.length_c   1.000
_cell.angle_alpha   90.00
_cell.angle_beta   90.00
_cell.angle_gamma   90.00
#
_symmetry.space_group_name_H-M   'P 1'
#
loop_
_entity.id
_entity.type
_entity.pdbx_description
1 polymer ?
#
loop_
_entity_poly.entity_id
_entity_poly.type
_entity_poly.pdbx_seq_one_letter_code
_entity_poly.pdbx_strand_id
1 'polypeptide(L)'
;MEKCCGDREMKRLRASCNIWILLILITGLASGCVSRYDGEQKLRDLDFTVVDREDEPEELSTMIEGEKGHPFQILYADQGQLYLAEGYGEQPTTGYSVAVRELYETENTIHIRTNLLGPEKGEDIKEITTFPYVVVQLGYIDKDVLFD
;
A
#
# COMPACT_ATOMS: atom_id res chain seq x y z
N MET A 1 -40.95 -37.94 -64.01
CA MET A 1 -41.08 -38.16 -62.55
C MET A 1 -39.92 -39.10 -62.20
N GLU A 2 -38.92 -38.81 -61.37
CA GLU A 2 -38.71 -37.83 -60.32
C GLU A 2 -37.21 -37.45 -60.27
N LYS A 3 -36.88 -36.17 -60.46
CA LYS A 3 -35.57 -35.59 -60.07
C LYS A 3 -35.84 -34.41 -59.15
N CYS A 4 -36.32 -34.69 -57.94
CA CYS A 4 -36.52 -33.66 -56.91
C CYS A 4 -36.54 -34.29 -55.51
N CYS A 5 -35.46 -34.99 -55.11
CA CYS A 5 -35.35 -35.48 -53.73
C CYS A 5 -34.09 -34.96 -52.98
N GLY A 6 -33.12 -34.32 -53.66
CA GLY A 6 -31.80 -34.08 -53.06
C GLY A 6 -31.43 -32.66 -52.60
N ASP A 7 -32.26 -31.63 -52.86
CA ASP A 7 -31.78 -30.22 -52.77
C ASP A 7 -32.47 -29.38 -51.67
N ARG A 8 -33.38 -29.97 -50.89
CA ARG A 8 -34.13 -29.26 -49.83
C ARG A 8 -33.57 -29.49 -48.42
N GLU A 9 -33.01 -30.67 -48.15
CA GLU A 9 -32.41 -31.02 -46.86
C GLU A 9 -31.08 -30.28 -46.62
N MET A 10 -30.26 -30.10 -47.67
CA MET A 10 -28.94 -29.45 -47.58
C MET A 10 -29.04 -27.92 -47.33
N LYS A 11 -30.13 -27.28 -47.78
CA LYS A 11 -30.37 -25.84 -47.53
C LYS A 11 -30.81 -25.59 -46.09
N ARG A 12 -31.55 -26.53 -45.49
CA ARG A 12 -31.97 -26.48 -44.07
C ARG A 12 -30.79 -26.72 -43.13
N LEU A 13 -29.89 -27.63 -43.47
CA LEU A 13 -28.64 -27.87 -42.72
C LEU A 13 -27.68 -26.67 -42.76
N ARG A 14 -27.58 -25.98 -43.91
CA ARG A 14 -26.77 -24.74 -44.05
C ARG A 14 -27.39 -23.55 -43.33
N ALA A 15 -28.71 -23.41 -43.37
CA ALA A 15 -29.43 -22.35 -42.64
C ALA A 15 -29.40 -22.56 -41.11
N SER A 16 -29.55 -23.80 -40.64
CA SER A 16 -29.41 -24.12 -39.21
C SER A 16 -28.00 -23.86 -38.69
N CYS A 17 -26.96 -24.21 -39.46
CA CYS A 17 -25.58 -23.93 -39.05
C CYS A 17 -25.31 -22.42 -38.96
N ASN A 18 -25.83 -21.63 -39.90
CA ASN A 18 -25.68 -20.16 -39.90
C ASN A 18 -26.40 -19.48 -38.73
N ILE A 19 -27.56 -19.98 -38.30
CA ILE A 19 -28.29 -19.43 -37.15
C ILE A 19 -27.55 -19.72 -35.84
N TRP A 20 -26.98 -20.92 -35.69
CA TRP A 20 -26.16 -21.29 -34.53
C TRP A 20 -24.82 -20.54 -34.49
N ILE A 21 -24.18 -20.31 -35.64
CA ILE A 21 -22.94 -19.52 -35.75
C ILE A 21 -23.20 -18.04 -35.39
N LEU A 22 -24.36 -17.48 -35.79
CA LEU A 22 -24.74 -16.10 -35.47
C LEU A 22 -25.05 -15.92 -33.95
N LEU A 23 -25.66 -16.93 -33.31
CA LEU A 23 -25.92 -16.94 -31.86
C LEU A 23 -24.64 -17.01 -31.02
N ILE A 24 -23.62 -17.75 -31.48
CA ILE A 24 -22.30 -17.84 -30.82
C ILE A 24 -21.50 -16.53 -30.99
N LEU A 25 -21.67 -15.83 -32.11
CA LEU A 25 -21.05 -14.53 -32.35
C LEU A 25 -21.64 -13.41 -31.47
N ILE A 26 -22.90 -13.52 -31.07
CA ILE A 26 -23.58 -12.54 -30.19
C ILE A 26 -23.25 -12.78 -28.71
N THR A 27 -22.97 -14.02 -28.29
CA THR A 27 -22.62 -14.33 -26.89
C THR A 27 -21.14 -14.09 -26.55
N GLY A 28 -20.27 -13.88 -27.53
CA GLY A 28 -18.83 -13.63 -27.34
C GLY A 28 -18.44 -12.22 -26.84
N LEU A 29 -19.40 -11.28 -26.77
CA LEU A 29 -19.15 -9.90 -26.30
C LEU A 29 -19.44 -9.67 -24.81
N ALA A 30 -19.79 -10.73 -24.07
CA ALA A 30 -19.95 -10.66 -22.61
C ALA A 30 -18.68 -11.08 -21.84
N SER A 31 -17.53 -11.12 -22.50
CA SER A 31 -16.23 -11.13 -21.82
C SER A 31 -15.96 -9.74 -21.26
N GLY A 32 -16.72 -9.36 -20.24
CA GLY A 32 -16.37 -8.22 -19.40
C GLY A 32 -15.01 -8.51 -18.80
N CYS A 33 -13.96 -7.90 -19.35
CA CYS A 33 -12.73 -7.70 -18.60
C CYS A 33 -13.12 -6.85 -17.39
N VAL A 34 -13.32 -7.49 -16.24
CA VAL A 34 -13.13 -6.80 -14.97
C VAL A 34 -11.63 -6.51 -14.93
N SER A 35 -11.25 -5.35 -15.47
CA SER A 35 -10.00 -4.72 -15.08
C SER A 35 -10.20 -4.31 -13.64
N ARG A 36 -9.88 -5.21 -12.71
CA ARG A 36 -9.60 -4.81 -11.33
C ARG A 36 -8.42 -3.85 -11.46
N TYR A 37 -8.71 -2.55 -11.38
CA TYR A 37 -7.69 -1.57 -11.04
C TYR A 37 -7.37 -1.79 -9.57
N ASP A 38 -6.63 -2.87 -9.29
CA ASP A 38 -6.11 -3.23 -7.97
C ASP A 38 -4.78 -2.48 -7.73
N GLY A 39 -4.78 -1.20 -8.10
CA GLY A 39 -3.73 -0.28 -7.67
C GLY A 39 -4.31 0.44 -6.47
N GLU A 40 -3.72 0.27 -5.30
CA GLU A 40 -4.04 1.09 -4.14
C GLU A 40 -3.76 2.56 -4.49
N GLN A 41 -4.78 3.25 -5.02
CA GLN A 41 -4.66 4.64 -5.40
C GLN A 41 -4.65 5.46 -4.12
N LYS A 42 -3.64 6.33 -3.98
CA LYS A 42 -3.61 7.35 -2.94
C LYS A 42 -4.90 8.17 -3.00
N LEU A 43 -5.71 8.10 -1.94
CA LEU A 43 -6.97 8.82 -1.83
C LEU A 43 -6.74 10.24 -1.30
N ARG A 44 -5.96 10.38 -0.22
CA ARG A 44 -5.59 11.68 0.36
C ARG A 44 -4.37 11.56 1.27
N ASP A 45 -3.68 12.68 1.45
CA ASP A 45 -2.72 12.86 2.53
C ASP A 45 -3.44 12.89 3.89
N LEU A 46 -2.77 12.36 4.92
CA LEU A 46 -3.24 12.40 6.30
C LEU A 46 -2.49 13.49 7.06
N ASP A 47 -3.23 14.27 7.85
CA ASP A 47 -2.62 15.21 8.78
C ASP A 47 -2.01 14.43 9.95
N PHE A 48 -0.79 14.81 10.34
CA PHE A 48 -0.07 14.18 11.43
C PHE A 48 0.78 15.17 12.20
N THR A 49 1.19 14.76 13.39
CA THR A 49 2.14 15.49 14.24
C THR A 49 3.34 14.59 14.53
N VAL A 50 4.55 15.15 14.45
CA VAL A 50 5.75 14.45 14.95
C VAL A 50 5.77 14.64 16.46
N VAL A 51 5.83 13.54 17.20
CA VAL A 51 5.81 13.54 18.66
C VAL A 51 7.23 13.75 19.17
N ASP A 52 7.39 14.70 20.10
CA ASP A 52 8.66 14.90 20.80
C ASP A 52 8.88 13.76 21.80
N ARG A 53 10.15 13.41 22.04
CA ARG A 53 10.56 12.28 22.92
C ARG A 53 9.91 12.30 24.31
N GLU A 54 9.66 13.49 24.85
CA GLU A 54 9.10 13.69 26.19
C GLU A 54 7.59 13.48 26.25
N ASP A 55 6.93 13.55 25.09
CA ASP A 55 5.47 13.42 24.93
C ASP A 55 5.05 12.03 24.41
N GLU A 56 6.01 11.16 24.09
CA GLU A 56 5.76 9.77 23.67
C GLU A 56 5.09 8.98 24.83
N PRO A 57 4.04 8.18 24.56
CA PRO A 57 3.46 7.29 25.58
C PRO A 57 4.52 6.38 26.21
N GLU A 58 4.44 6.17 27.53
CA GLU A 58 5.44 5.39 28.29
C GLU A 58 5.60 3.96 27.76
N GLU A 59 4.50 3.32 27.40
CA GLU A 59 4.49 1.96 26.84
C GLU A 59 5.17 1.92 25.46
N LEU A 60 4.86 2.88 24.58
CA LEU A 60 5.50 3.01 23.27
C LEU A 60 7.01 3.26 23.40
N SER A 61 7.40 4.16 24.30
CA SER A 61 8.80 4.47 24.58
C SER A 61 9.56 3.22 25.05
N THR A 62 8.92 2.39 25.89
CA THR A 62 9.50 1.13 26.37
C THR A 62 9.69 0.13 25.24
N MET A 63 8.73 0.01 24.32
CA MET A 63 8.86 -0.86 23.13
C MET A 63 10.01 -0.39 22.24
N ILE A 64 10.10 0.91 21.97
CA ILE A 64 11.16 1.50 21.15
C ILE A 64 12.53 1.24 21.79
N GLU A 65 12.67 1.44 23.09
CA GLU A 65 13.94 1.21 23.80
C GLU A 65 14.41 -0.25 23.69
N GLY A 66 13.49 -1.21 23.65
CA GLY A 66 13.79 -2.63 23.44
C GLY A 66 14.25 -2.97 22.02
N GLU A 67 13.76 -2.24 21.01
CA GLU A 67 13.98 -2.55 19.59
C GLU A 67 15.03 -1.63 18.93
N LYS A 68 15.40 -0.50 19.54
CA LYS A 68 16.20 0.56 18.90
C LYS A 68 17.57 0.14 18.36
N GLY A 69 18.12 -0.98 18.83
CA GLY A 69 19.40 -1.50 18.35
C GLY A 69 19.37 -1.92 16.88
N HIS A 70 18.19 -2.24 16.35
CA HIS A 70 17.98 -2.66 14.96
C HIS A 70 16.89 -1.82 14.30
N PRO A 71 16.78 -1.85 12.96
CA PRO A 71 15.65 -1.23 12.28
C PRO A 71 14.34 -1.82 12.78
N PHE A 72 13.38 -0.96 13.11
CA PHE A 72 12.10 -1.37 13.67
C PHE A 72 10.95 -0.51 13.13
N GLN A 73 9.77 -1.09 13.14
CA GLN A 73 8.50 -0.44 12.84
C GLN A 73 7.49 -0.86 13.91
N ILE A 74 6.86 0.11 14.55
CA ILE A 74 5.90 -0.11 15.62
C ILE A 74 4.62 0.65 15.29
N LEU A 75 3.50 -0.07 15.43
CA LEU A 75 2.15 0.46 15.39
C LEU A 75 1.58 0.42 16.80
N TYR A 76 1.22 1.56 17.36
CA TYR A 76 0.64 1.65 18.70
C TYR A 76 -0.63 2.51 18.67
N ALA A 77 -1.70 2.04 19.28
CA ALA A 77 -2.97 2.76 19.33
C ALA A 77 -3.42 2.92 20.77
N ASP A 78 -3.66 4.15 21.20
CA ASP A 78 -4.19 4.47 22.51
C ASP A 78 -5.10 5.70 22.46
N GLN A 79 -6.17 5.71 23.26
CA GLN A 79 -7.07 6.86 23.43
C GLN A 79 -7.58 7.49 22.11
N GLY A 80 -7.84 6.67 21.09
CA GLY A 80 -8.32 7.14 19.78
C GLY A 80 -7.24 7.83 18.93
N GLN A 81 -5.97 7.66 19.28
CA GLN A 81 -4.81 8.07 18.52
C GLN A 81 -4.08 6.84 17.99
N LEU A 82 -3.44 7.00 16.83
CA LEU A 82 -2.53 6.05 16.23
C LEU A 82 -1.14 6.65 16.22
N TYR A 83 -0.15 5.87 16.67
CA TYR A 83 1.26 6.22 16.69
C TYR A 83 2.02 5.26 15.79
N LEU A 84 2.76 5.83 14.83
CA LEU A 84 3.63 5.12 13.90
C LEU A 84 5.07 5.46 14.27
N ALA A 85 5.81 4.48 14.77
CA ALA A 85 7.22 4.67 15.10
C ALA A 85 8.09 3.87 14.13
N GLU A 86 9.06 4.54 13.52
CA GLU A 86 10.04 3.90 12.64
C GLU A 86 11.45 4.33 13.05
N GLY A 87 12.31 3.33 13.30
CA GLY A 87 13.69 3.52 13.68
C GLY A 87 14.64 2.78 12.76
N TYR A 88 15.84 3.32 12.61
CA TYR A 88 16.85 2.86 11.65
C TYR A 88 18.02 2.09 12.30
N GLY A 89 17.83 1.66 13.56
CA GLY A 89 18.86 0.97 14.32
C GLY A 89 20.06 1.86 14.66
N GLU A 90 21.17 1.20 15.00
CA GLU A 90 22.44 1.86 15.31
C GLU A 90 22.99 2.68 14.14
N GLN A 91 23.35 3.94 14.43
CA GLN A 91 24.15 4.78 13.55
C GLN A 91 25.48 5.15 14.22
N PRO A 92 26.61 5.13 13.50
CA PRO A 92 27.95 5.20 14.11
C PRO A 92 28.35 6.62 14.58
N THR A 93 27.61 7.65 14.19
CA THR A 93 27.92 9.05 14.52
C THR A 93 26.67 9.85 14.86
N THR A 94 26.85 11.07 15.38
CA THR A 94 25.79 12.09 15.47
C THR A 94 25.48 12.70 14.11
N GLY A 95 24.31 13.35 13.99
CA GLY A 95 23.89 14.09 12.79
C GLY A 95 22.92 13.33 11.90
N TYR A 96 22.62 12.07 12.22
CA TYR A 96 21.53 11.35 11.58
C TYR A 96 20.17 11.85 12.08
N SER A 97 19.20 11.97 11.18
CA SER A 97 17.81 12.31 11.49
C SER A 97 16.86 11.50 10.62
N VAL A 98 15.61 11.35 11.06
CA VAL A 98 14.57 10.66 10.28
C VAL A 98 13.55 11.68 9.80
N ALA A 99 13.31 11.71 8.49
CA ALA A 99 12.34 12.61 7.88
C ALA A 99 11.12 11.83 7.39
N VAL A 100 9.94 12.24 7.82
CA VAL A 100 8.67 11.76 7.26
C VAL A 100 8.48 12.42 5.89
N ARG A 101 8.37 11.62 4.84
CA ARG A 101 8.20 12.10 3.46
C ARG A 101 6.74 12.13 3.05
N GLU A 102 6.02 11.06 3.35
CA GLU A 102 4.64 10.87 2.93
C GLU A 102 3.89 10.14 4.05
N LEU A 103 2.66 10.57 4.30
CA LEU A 103 1.68 9.85 5.09
C LEU A 103 0.33 10.01 4.40
N TYR A 104 -0.19 8.93 3.87
CA TYR A 104 -1.41 8.97 3.07
C TYR A 104 -2.24 7.70 3.24
N GLU A 105 -3.52 7.80 2.93
CA GLU A 105 -4.39 6.62 2.89
C GLU A 105 -4.78 6.26 1.46
N THR A 106 -4.95 4.97 1.25
CA THR A 106 -5.58 4.35 0.08
C THR A 106 -6.97 3.87 0.49
N GLU A 107 -7.63 3.07 -0.33
CA GLU A 107 -8.92 2.45 0.02
C GLU A 107 -8.82 1.61 1.30
N ASN A 108 -7.74 0.84 1.46
CA ASN A 108 -7.63 -0.19 2.51
C ASN A 108 -6.48 0.02 3.50
N THR A 109 -5.46 0.81 3.13
CA THR A 109 -4.20 0.91 3.87
C THR A 109 -3.80 2.37 4.13
N ILE A 110 -2.99 2.57 5.15
CA ILE A 110 -2.25 3.80 5.41
C ILE A 110 -0.79 3.53 5.07
N HIS A 111 -0.20 4.38 4.25
CA HIS A 111 1.21 4.31 3.91
C HIS A 111 1.96 5.42 4.62
N ILE A 112 3.02 5.05 5.32
CA ILE A 112 4.02 5.98 5.83
C ILE A 112 5.34 5.71 5.12
N ARG A 113 5.97 6.79 4.66
CA ARG A 113 7.30 6.74 4.08
C ARG A 113 8.22 7.64 4.89
N THR A 114 9.31 7.07 5.40
CA THR A 114 10.35 7.83 6.07
C THR A 114 11.70 7.65 5.37
N ASN A 115 12.62 8.57 5.64
CA ASN A 115 13.99 8.46 5.17
C ASN A 115 14.95 8.79 6.31
N LEU A 116 15.98 7.95 6.47
CA LEU A 116 17.17 8.32 7.22
C LEU A 116 18.00 9.34 6.43
N LEU A 117 18.22 10.51 7.02
CA LEU A 117 19.12 11.54 6.55
C LEU A 117 20.42 11.41 7.32
N GLY A 118 21.54 11.40 6.58
CA GLY A 118 22.86 11.49 7.18
C GLY A 118 23.20 12.92 7.57
N PRO A 119 24.32 13.11 8.30
CA PRO A 119 24.82 14.42 8.68
C PRO A 119 25.02 15.34 7.49
N GLU A 120 24.77 16.63 7.69
CA GLU A 120 24.95 17.62 6.64
C GLU A 120 26.43 17.81 6.30
N LYS A 121 26.70 18.24 5.06
CA LYS A 121 28.08 18.49 4.63
C LYS A 121 28.69 19.63 5.47
N GLY A 122 29.70 19.29 6.26
CA GLY A 122 30.38 20.24 7.15
C GLY A 122 29.76 20.35 8.53
N GLU A 123 28.81 19.48 8.88
CA GLU A 123 28.34 19.32 10.25
C GLU A 123 29.45 18.74 11.14
N ASP A 124 29.58 19.29 12.36
CA ASP A 124 30.48 18.76 13.37
C ASP A 124 29.88 17.46 13.96
N ILE A 125 30.35 16.32 13.47
CA ILE A 125 29.90 15.00 13.92
C ILE A 125 30.80 14.41 15.02
N LYS A 126 30.21 13.60 15.89
CA LYS A 126 30.93 12.81 16.91
C LYS A 126 30.77 11.33 16.63
N GLU A 127 31.85 10.55 16.78
CA GLU A 127 31.84 9.09 16.68
C GLU A 127 31.26 8.45 17.95
N ILE A 128 29.95 8.55 18.09
CA ILE A 128 29.17 7.89 19.14
C ILE A 128 27.98 7.16 18.51
N THR A 129 27.65 5.98 19.01
CA THR A 129 26.48 5.24 18.56
C THR A 129 25.20 6.00 18.91
N THR A 130 24.37 6.26 17.91
CA THR A 130 23.06 6.89 18.05
C THR A 130 21.96 5.98 17.49
N PHE A 131 20.71 6.29 17.82
CA PHE A 131 19.53 5.49 17.44
C PHE A 131 18.44 6.41 16.89
N PRO A 132 18.55 6.88 15.64
CA PRO A 132 17.57 7.79 15.06
C PRO A 132 16.25 7.06 14.78
N TYR A 133 15.16 7.63 15.28
CA TYR A 133 13.80 7.17 15.03
C TYR A 133 12.84 8.37 14.97
N VAL A 134 11.66 8.19 14.39
CA VAL A 134 10.58 9.16 14.42
C VAL A 134 9.33 8.51 14.98
N VAL A 135 8.52 9.28 15.72
CA VAL A 135 7.17 8.89 16.12
C VAL A 135 6.21 9.89 15.52
N VAL A 136 5.24 9.38 14.76
CA VAL A 136 4.18 10.16 14.13
C VAL A 136 2.86 9.82 14.79
N GLN A 137 2.11 10.83 15.19
CA GLN A 137 0.77 10.71 15.75
C GLN A 137 -0.27 11.23 14.76
N LEU A 138 -1.35 10.46 14.62
CA LEU A 138 -2.55 10.82 13.87
C LEU A 138 -3.81 10.28 14.59
N GLY A 139 -4.99 10.78 14.20
CA GLY A 139 -6.24 10.21 14.69
C GLY A 139 -6.37 8.73 14.29
N TYR A 140 -6.97 7.92 15.16
CA TYR A 140 -7.18 6.50 14.87
C TYR A 140 -8.01 6.29 13.61
N ILE A 141 -7.50 5.45 12.72
CA ILE A 141 -8.15 5.03 11.48
C ILE A 141 -8.08 3.51 11.45
N ASP A 142 -9.22 2.86 11.22
CA ASP A 142 -9.33 1.40 11.21
C ASP A 142 -8.87 0.83 9.85
N LYS A 143 -7.56 0.92 9.59
CA LYS A 143 -6.88 0.43 8.38
C LYS A 143 -5.52 -0.16 8.74
N ASP A 144 -5.08 -1.10 7.92
CA ASP A 144 -3.71 -1.62 8.03
C ASP A 144 -2.70 -0.53 7.69
N VAL A 145 -1.52 -0.60 8.30
CA VAL A 145 -0.43 0.35 8.06
C VAL A 145 0.72 -0.35 7.35
N LEU A 146 1.20 0.27 6.28
CA LEU A 146 2.37 -0.13 5.50
C LEU A 146 3.46 0.93 5.64
N PHE A 147 4.68 0.48 5.89
CA PHE A 147 5.87 1.31 5.93
C PHE A 147 6.66 1.08 4.63
N ASP A 148 6.83 2.15 3.83
CA ASP A 148 7.40 2.14 2.48
C ASP A 148 8.92 2.42 2.43
#